data_AF-A0A015UKD5-F1
#
_entry.id   AF-A0A015UKD5-F1
#
_cell.length_a   1.000
_cell.length_b   1.000
_cell.length_c   1.000
_cell.angle_alpha   90.00
_cell.angle_beta   90.00
_cell.angle_gamma   90.00
#
_symmetry.space_group_name_H-M   'P 1'
#
loop_
_entity.id
_entity.type
_entity.pdbx_description
1 polymer ?
#
loop_
_entity_poly.entity_id
_entity_poly.type
_entity_poly.pdbx_seq_one_letter_code
_entity_poly.pdbx_strand_id
1 'polypeptide(L)'
;MNQKYNYFYEQSSFNWETVYNEYAPKFKKLKTFNRDKQYSKAEISEDCNKAIEYFTEIIDPIIDRHFYVKISLPVSHSFIRNVYFHGGMKSK
;
A
#
# COMPACT_ATOMS: atom_id res chain seq x y z
N MET A 1 15.11 -32.96 3.77
CA MET A 1 14.45 -31.65 3.51
C MET A 1 15.52 -30.58 3.45
N ASN A 2 15.68 -29.92 2.31
CA ASN A 2 16.77 -28.98 2.07
C ASN A 2 16.45 -27.64 2.76
N GLN A 3 17.10 -27.34 3.90
CA GLN A 3 16.87 -26.14 4.71
C GLN A 3 17.39 -24.83 4.07
N LYS A 4 17.75 -24.86 2.78
CA LYS A 4 18.33 -23.73 2.03
C LYS A 4 17.30 -22.82 1.34
N TYR A 5 16.01 -23.14 1.39
CA TYR A 5 14.95 -22.23 0.92
C TYR A 5 14.59 -21.19 1.98
N ASN A 6 15.60 -20.50 2.53
CA ASN A 6 15.37 -19.28 3.30
C ASN A 6 15.66 -18.09 2.37
N TYR A 7 14.64 -17.67 1.63
CA TYR A 7 14.58 -16.35 0.96
C TYR A 7 14.63 -15.17 1.96
N PHE A 8 14.79 -15.44 3.26
CA PHE A 8 14.95 -14.43 4.30
C PHE A 8 16.34 -13.77 4.32
N TYR A 9 17.27 -14.15 3.43
CA TYR A 9 18.58 -13.50 3.30
C TYR A 9 18.59 -12.23 2.45
N GLU A 10 17.43 -11.81 1.93
CA GLU A 10 17.22 -10.48 1.34
C GLU A 10 16.40 -9.61 2.28
N GLN A 11 16.81 -9.53 3.55
CA GLN A 11 16.38 -8.45 4.41
C GLN A 11 17.06 -7.19 3.86
N SER A 12 16.41 -6.58 2.88
CA SER A 12 16.81 -5.30 2.32
C SER A 12 17.08 -4.35 3.49
N SER A 13 18.13 -3.56 3.37
CA SER A 13 18.50 -2.45 4.26
C SER A 13 17.45 -1.32 4.24
N PHE A 14 16.18 -1.67 4.03
CA PHE A 14 15.05 -0.77 3.96
C PHE A 14 14.61 -0.45 5.38
N ASN A 15 14.85 0.80 5.75
CA ASN A 15 14.41 1.30 7.04
C ASN A 15 12.89 1.52 6.98
N TRP A 16 12.12 0.58 7.54
CA TRP A 16 10.67 0.72 7.72
C TRP A 16 10.30 1.99 8.50
N GLU A 17 11.19 2.50 9.36
CA GLU A 17 11.02 3.78 10.04
C GLU A 17 11.03 4.96 9.05
N THR A 18 11.93 4.94 8.06
CA THR A 18 11.97 5.97 7.01
C THR A 18 10.68 5.93 6.18
N VAL A 19 10.25 4.73 5.76
CA VAL A 19 8.99 4.55 5.01
C VAL A 19 7.80 5.05 5.84
N TYR A 20 7.74 4.68 7.10
CA TYR A 20 6.67 5.12 7.99
C TYR A 20 6.69 6.65 8.16
N ASN A 21 7.85 7.24 8.45
CA ASN A 21 7.99 8.68 8.64
C ASN A 21 7.63 9.49 7.38
N GLU A 22 7.89 8.93 6.19
CA GLU A 22 7.56 9.59 4.93
C GLU A 22 6.07 9.46 4.57
N TYR A 23 5.51 8.24 4.64
CA TYR A 23 4.18 7.97 4.13
C TYR A 23 3.06 8.12 5.16
N ALA A 24 3.32 7.91 6.46
CA ALA A 24 2.32 8.14 7.50
C ALA A 24 1.71 9.55 7.46
N PRO A 25 2.48 10.66 7.33
CA PRO A 25 1.89 11.98 7.20
C PRO A 25 1.16 12.18 5.86
N LYS A 26 1.56 11.50 4.77
CA LYS A 26 0.83 11.54 3.48
C LYS A 26 -0.56 10.89 3.63
N PHE A 27 -0.64 9.72 4.27
CA PHE A 27 -1.92 9.06 4.56
C PHE A 27 -2.81 9.89 5.50
N LYS A 28 -2.23 10.49 6.56
CA LYS A 28 -2.97 11.39 7.47
C LYS A 28 -3.55 12.63 6.79
N LYS A 29 -2.95 13.08 5.68
CA LYS A 29 -3.44 14.21 4.88
C LYS A 29 -4.60 13.84 3.95
N LEU A 30 -4.89 12.56 3.74
CA LEU A 30 -6.06 12.15 2.97
C LEU A 30 -7.32 12.62 3.69
N LYS A 31 -8.24 13.23 2.95
CA LYS A 31 -9.45 13.85 3.52
C LYS A 31 -10.26 12.84 4.30
N THR A 32 -10.35 11.61 3.79
CA THR A 32 -11.15 10.50 4.30
C THR A 32 -10.47 9.67 5.39
N PHE A 33 -9.25 10.02 5.80
CA PHE A 33 -8.44 9.23 6.74
C PHE A 33 -9.12 9.04 8.11
N ASN A 34 -9.63 10.12 8.71
CA ASN A 34 -10.27 10.05 10.03
C ASN A 34 -11.76 9.64 9.99
N ARG A 35 -12.40 9.64 8.81
CA ARG A 35 -13.84 9.36 8.66
C ARG A 35 -14.77 10.24 9.54
N ASP A 36 -14.30 11.42 9.94
CA ASP A 36 -15.00 12.32 10.86
C ASP A 36 -16.28 12.93 10.27
N LYS A 37 -16.38 12.96 8.94
CA LYS A 37 -17.49 13.57 8.19
C LYS A 37 -18.01 12.62 7.12
N GLN A 38 -19.20 12.89 6.63
CA GLN A 38 -19.75 12.20 5.48
C GLN A 38 -19.12 12.78 4.20
N TYR A 39 -18.15 12.06 3.64
CA TYR A 39 -17.46 12.44 2.40
C TYR A 39 -18.29 12.04 1.18
N SER A 40 -18.19 12.81 0.10
CA SER A 40 -18.82 12.42 -1.15
C SER A 40 -18.15 11.17 -1.74
N LYS A 41 -18.88 10.44 -2.60
CA LYS A 41 -18.32 9.30 -3.35
C LYS A 41 -17.07 9.70 -4.15
N ALA A 42 -17.05 10.90 -4.72
CA ALA A 42 -15.93 11.39 -5.51
C ALA A 42 -14.66 11.55 -4.64
N GLU A 43 -14.80 12.14 -3.45
CA GLU A 43 -13.67 12.33 -2.51
C GLU A 43 -13.12 10.99 -1.99
N ILE A 44 -14.01 10.04 -1.67
CA ILE A 44 -13.59 8.69 -1.25
C ILE A 44 -12.80 8.01 -2.37
N SER A 45 -13.29 8.12 -3.62
CA SER A 45 -12.60 7.52 -4.76
C SER A 45 -11.27 8.19 -5.07
N GLU A 46 -11.16 9.51 -4.92
CA GLU A 46 -9.91 10.25 -5.15
C GLU A 46 -8.84 9.85 -4.14
N ASP A 47 -9.19 9.84 -2.85
CA ASP A 47 -8.30 9.40 -1.78
C ASP A 47 -7.94 7.92 -1.91
N CYS A 48 -8.87 7.07 -2.34
CA CYS A 48 -8.58 5.67 -2.65
C CYS A 48 -7.50 5.53 -3.73
N ASN A 49 -7.58 6.32 -4.80
CA ASN A 49 -6.58 6.28 -5.87
C ASN A 49 -5.20 6.75 -5.39
N LYS A 50 -5.14 7.80 -4.56
CA LYS A 50 -3.88 8.25 -3.92
C LYS A 50 -3.33 7.21 -2.96
N ALA A 51 -4.18 6.56 -2.18
CA ALA A 51 -3.75 5.47 -1.29
C ALA A 51 -3.15 4.30 -2.08
N ILE A 52 -3.75 3.92 -3.21
CA ILE A 52 -3.20 2.90 -4.12
C ILE A 52 -1.84 3.32 -4.66
N GLU A 53 -1.69 4.57 -5.06
CA GLU A 53 -0.40 5.10 -5.50
C GLU A 53 0.65 4.97 -4.41
N TYR A 54 0.39 5.47 -3.20
CA TYR A 54 1.32 5.37 -2.06
C TYR A 54 1.69 3.93 -1.72
N PHE A 55 0.73 3.01 -1.68
CA PHE A 55 1.03 1.59 -1.45
C PHE A 55 1.86 0.99 -2.57
N THR A 56 1.64 1.39 -3.82
CA THR A 56 2.47 0.98 -4.95
C THR A 56 3.90 1.45 -4.77
N GLU A 57 4.13 2.70 -4.36
CA GLU A 57 5.49 3.23 -4.15
C GLU A 57 6.23 2.54 -3.02
N ILE A 58 5.51 2.16 -1.96
CA ILE A 58 6.07 1.43 -0.82
C ILE A 58 6.38 -0.02 -1.21
N ILE A 59 5.45 -0.71 -1.88
CA ILE A 59 5.52 -2.16 -2.07
C ILE A 59 6.43 -2.54 -3.24
N ASP A 60 6.43 -1.75 -4.31
CA ASP A 60 7.19 -2.00 -5.53
C ASP A 60 8.68 -2.30 -5.31
N PRO A 61 9.43 -1.52 -4.50
CA PRO A 61 10.84 -1.79 -4.21
C PRO A 61 11.09 -2.77 -3.06
N ILE A 62 10.07 -3.10 -2.26
CA ILE A 62 10.25 -3.85 -1.00
C ILE A 62 9.89 -5.33 -1.15
N ILE A 63 8.75 -5.62 -1.78
CA ILE A 63 8.23 -6.98 -1.85
C ILE A 63 8.85 -7.68 -3.05
N ASP A 64 9.25 -8.93 -2.90
CA ASP A 64 9.67 -9.74 -4.04
C ASP A 64 8.48 -10.00 -4.99
N ARG A 65 8.74 -10.17 -6.29
CA ARG A 65 7.71 -10.30 -7.33
C ARG A 65 6.77 -11.50 -7.11
N HIS A 66 7.17 -12.50 -6.34
CA HIS A 66 6.37 -13.71 -6.08
C HIS A 66 5.45 -13.56 -4.87
N PHE A 67 5.60 -12.49 -4.08
CA PHE A 67 4.71 -12.18 -2.97
C PHE A 67 3.75 -11.06 -3.35
N TYR A 68 2.56 -11.11 -2.76
CA TYR A 68 1.59 -10.04 -2.90
C TYR A 68 0.96 -9.67 -1.57
N VAL A 69 0.58 -8.40 -1.46
CA VAL A 69 -0.23 -7.87 -0.37
C VAL A 69 -1.58 -7.46 -0.95
N LYS A 70 -2.65 -7.92 -0.30
CA LYS A 70 -4.01 -7.54 -0.66
C LYS A 70 -4.51 -6.50 0.33
N ILE A 71 -4.89 -5.32 -0.15
CA ILE A 71 -5.44 -4.24 0.68
C ILE A 71 -6.87 -3.93 0.22
N SER A 72 -7.77 -3.82 1.19
CA SER A 72 -9.17 -3.45 0.98
C SER A 72 -9.34 -1.95 1.21
N LEU A 73 -9.69 -1.20 0.16
CA LEU A 73 -9.86 0.25 0.20
C LEU A 73 -11.30 0.64 -0.13
N PRO A 74 -11.92 1.58 0.61
CA PRO A 74 -13.25 2.08 0.28
C PRO A 74 -13.18 2.94 -0.99
N VAL A 75 -14.04 2.67 -1.95
CA VAL A 75 -14.24 3.52 -3.16
C VAL A 75 -15.54 4.32 -3.05
N SER A 76 -16.49 3.83 -2.25
CA SER A 76 -17.71 4.54 -1.89
C SER A 76 -18.18 4.10 -0.49
N HIS A 77 -19.31 4.63 -0.02
CA HIS A 77 -19.91 4.22 1.24
C HIS A 77 -20.27 2.74 1.34
N SER A 78 -20.55 2.09 0.20
CA SER A 78 -21.03 0.70 0.15
C SER A 78 -20.14 -0.23 -0.67
N PHE A 79 -19.07 0.29 -1.28
CA PHE A 79 -18.18 -0.47 -2.14
C PHE A 79 -16.73 -0.40 -1.69
N ILE A 80 -16.14 -1.58 -1.50
CA ILE A 80 -14.75 -1.79 -1.12
C ILE A 80 -14.05 -2.48 -2.29
N ARG A 81 -12.93 -1.91 -2.72
CA ARG A 81 -12.06 -2.48 -3.74
C ARG A 81 -10.92 -3.23 -3.06
N ASN A 82 -10.66 -4.44 -3.53
CA ASN A 82 -9.45 -5.17 -3.17
C ASN A 82 -8.39 -4.90 -4.22
N VAL A 83 -7.22 -4.43 -3.79
CA VAL A 83 -6.08 -4.18 -4.67
C VAL A 83 -4.94 -5.10 -4.25
N TYR A 84 -4.37 -5.78 -5.23
CA TYR A 84 -3.22 -6.65 -5.06
C TYR A 84 -1.97 -5.88 -5.45
N PHE A 85 -1.01 -5.79 -4.53
CA PHE A 85 0.27 -5.15 -4.73
C PHE A 85 1.37 -6.21 -4.68
N HIS A 86 2.36 -6.12 -5.56
CA HIS A 86 3.51 -7.02 -5.61
C HIS A 86 4.77 -6.24 -5.99
N GLY A 87 5.93 -6.88 -5.85
CA GLY A 87 7.19 -6.30 -6.29
C GLY A 87 7.25 -5.98 -7.77
N GLY A 88 8.03 -4.96 -8.16
CA GLY A 88 8.34 -4.65 -9.56
C GLY A 88 7.13 -4.31 -10.43
N MET A 89 6.04 -3.82 -9.84
CA MET A 89 4.88 -3.26 -10.54
C MET A 89 5.20 -2.06 -11.43
N LYS A 90 6.23 -1.26 -11.08
CA LYS A 90 6.66 -0.08 -11.85
C LYS A 90 7.63 -0.44 -12.98
N SER A 91 8.30 -1.59 -12.91
CA SER A 91 9.26 -2.05 -13.92
C SER A 91 8.65 -3.16 -14.78
N LYS A 92 8.00 -2.77 -15.89
CA LYS A 92 7.53 -3.69 -16.94
C LYS A 92 8.66 -4.16 -17.83
#